data_AF-A0A661VYW7-F1
#
_entry.id   AF-A0A661VYW7-F1
#
_cell.length_a   1.000
_cell.length_b   1.000
_cell.length_c   1.000
_cell.angle_alpha   90.00
_cell.angle_beta   90.00
_cell.angle_gamma   90.00
#
_symmetry.space_group_name_H-M   'P 1'
#
loop_
_entity.id
_entity.type
_entity.pdbx_description
1 polymer ?
#
loop_
_entity_poly.entity_id
_entity_poly.type
_entity_poly.pdbx_seq_one_letter_code
_entity_poly.pdbx_strand_id
1 'polypeptide(L)'
;MSMNDLTFRVYIGDMDPELLTFLKRYVDSFTKVDLLRFFHNNPHTIDTVENIAHYAGRDQETVQRELDQLATRGLLEKTLLGQMVVYALVDNPQLRKQLADFVTASNDPQFRIRLIYYLVKGGHF
;
A
#
# COMPACT_ATOMS: atom_id res chain seq x y z
N MET A 1 -4.77 -29.11 -13.79
CA MET A 1 -5.03 -27.66 -13.62
C MET A 1 -5.49 -27.43 -12.20
N SER A 2 -4.77 -26.59 -11.45
CA SER A 2 -5.06 -26.33 -10.03
C SER A 2 -6.16 -25.27 -9.90
N MET A 3 -6.93 -25.31 -8.80
CA MET A 3 -7.91 -24.26 -8.47
C MET A 3 -7.25 -22.88 -8.33
N ASN A 4 -5.94 -22.82 -8.05
CA ASN A 4 -5.16 -21.58 -8.03
C ASN A 4 -5.00 -20.96 -9.43
N ASP A 5 -4.81 -21.76 -10.49
CA ASP A 5 -4.62 -21.26 -11.87
C ASP A 5 -5.89 -20.61 -12.41
N LEU A 6 -7.06 -21.17 -12.07
CA LEU A 6 -8.35 -20.66 -12.52
C LEU A 6 -8.66 -19.32 -11.82
N THR A 7 -8.36 -19.24 -10.52
CA THR A 7 -8.59 -18.01 -9.75
C THR A 7 -7.62 -16.90 -10.17
N PHE A 8 -6.38 -17.25 -10.52
CA PHE A 8 -5.43 -16.31 -11.11
C PHE A 8 -5.93 -15.71 -12.44
N ARG A 9 -6.38 -16.54 -13.38
CA ARG A 9 -6.85 -16.03 -14.69
C ARG A 9 -8.15 -15.21 -14.58
N VAL A 10 -9.09 -15.65 -13.74
CA VAL A 10 -10.39 -14.97 -13.58
C VAL A 10 -10.26 -13.65 -12.82
N TYR A 11 -9.33 -13.54 -11.86
CA TYR A 11 -9.22 -12.35 -11.01
C TYR A 11 -8.02 -11.45 -11.34
N ILE A 12 -6.95 -11.90 -11.99
CA ILE A 12 -5.76 -11.08 -12.28
C ILE A 12 -5.54 -10.87 -13.79
N GLY A 13 -6.09 -11.74 -14.64
CA GLY A 13 -5.79 -11.80 -16.08
C GLY A 13 -5.98 -10.48 -16.85
N ASP A 14 -6.92 -9.65 -16.41
CA ASP A 14 -7.26 -8.37 -17.04
C ASP A 14 -6.74 -7.13 -16.27
N MET A 15 -5.92 -7.34 -15.22
CA MET A 15 -5.38 -6.22 -14.45
C MET A 15 -4.22 -5.55 -15.19
N ASP A 16 -4.18 -4.21 -15.15
CA ASP A 16 -3.05 -3.44 -15.65
C ASP A 16 -1.72 -3.98 -15.08
N PRO A 17 -0.72 -4.32 -15.92
CA PRO A 17 0.56 -4.87 -15.48
C PRO A 17 1.35 -3.99 -14.51
N GLU A 18 1.27 -2.67 -14.64
CA GLU A 18 1.92 -1.72 -13.73
C GLU A 18 1.25 -1.74 -12.37
N LEU A 19 -0.08 -1.81 -12.35
CA LEU A 19 -0.87 -1.91 -11.12
C LEU A 19 -0.63 -3.24 -10.40
N LEU A 20 -0.51 -4.34 -11.14
CA LEU A 20 -0.14 -5.64 -10.59
C LEU A 20 1.27 -5.62 -9.99
N THR A 21 2.22 -4.97 -10.66
CA THR A 21 3.58 -4.78 -10.16
C THR A 21 3.59 -3.97 -8.86
N PHE A 22 2.80 -2.90 -8.80
CA PHE A 22 2.66 -2.07 -7.61
C PHE A 22 2.05 -2.86 -6.43
N LEU A 23 0.97 -3.61 -6.68
CA LEU A 23 0.34 -4.50 -5.70
C LEU A 23 1.33 -5.50 -5.11
N LYS A 24 2.04 -6.25 -5.96
CA LYS A 24 3.03 -7.24 -5.52
C LYS A 24 4.17 -6.62 -4.71
N ARG A 25 4.55 -5.38 -5.03
CA ARG A 25 5.65 -4.69 -4.36
C ARG A 25 5.24 -4.13 -3.00
N TYR A 26 4.08 -3.48 -2.89
CA TYR A 26 3.76 -2.66 -1.72
C TYR A 26 2.56 -3.15 -0.92
N VAL A 27 1.78 -4.11 -1.43
CA VAL A 27 0.50 -4.49 -0.83
C VAL A 27 0.54 -5.95 -0.43
N ASP A 28 0.53 -6.19 0.88
CA ASP A 28 0.48 -7.52 1.51
C ASP A 28 -0.28 -7.50 2.86
N SER A 29 -0.77 -6.32 3.28
CA SER A 29 -1.61 -6.15 4.46
C SER A 29 -2.70 -5.12 4.23
N PHE A 30 -3.83 -5.27 4.91
CA PHE A 30 -4.91 -4.27 4.89
C PHE A 30 -4.43 -2.92 5.44
N THR A 31 -3.57 -2.93 6.45
CA THR A 31 -2.95 -1.72 7.00
C THR A 31 -2.16 -0.96 5.93
N LYS A 32 -1.40 -1.64 5.05
CA LYS A 32 -0.73 -0.95 3.94
C LYS A 32 -1.72 -0.32 2.97
N VAL A 33 -2.86 -0.95 2.68
CA VAL A 33 -3.90 -0.30 1.85
C VAL A 33 -4.38 1.01 2.48
N ASP A 34 -4.62 1.00 3.80
CA ASP A 34 -5.04 2.19 4.55
C ASP A 34 -3.95 3.28 4.52
N LEU A 35 -2.68 2.92 4.76
CA LEU A 35 -1.54 3.85 4.73
C LEU A 35 -1.29 4.43 3.34
N LEU A 36 -1.37 3.63 2.28
CA LEU A 36 -1.21 4.07 0.91
C LEU A 36 -2.28 5.12 0.55
N ARG A 37 -3.53 4.89 0.97
CA ARG A 37 -4.61 5.88 0.81
C ARG A 37 -4.35 7.15 1.62
N PHE A 38 -3.83 7.02 2.84
CA PHE A 38 -3.47 8.17 3.68
C PHE A 38 -2.41 9.07 3.01
N PHE A 39 -1.29 8.50 2.54
CA PHE A 39 -0.23 9.27 1.89
C PHE A 39 -0.64 9.81 0.51
N HIS A 40 -1.50 9.12 -0.21
CA HIS A 40 -2.08 9.66 -1.45
C HIS A 40 -2.93 10.90 -1.17
N ASN A 41 -3.78 10.85 -0.14
CA ASN A 41 -4.66 11.96 0.22
C ASN A 41 -3.93 13.12 0.89
N ASN A 42 -2.75 12.86 1.47
CA ASN A 42 -1.91 13.85 2.12
C ASN A 42 -0.45 13.76 1.62
N PRO A 43 -0.19 14.14 0.34
CA PRO A 43 1.07 13.86 -0.35
C PRO A 43 2.29 14.65 0.16
N HIS A 44 2.06 15.63 1.03
CA HIS A 44 3.08 16.47 1.66
C HIS A 44 3.20 16.21 3.17
N THR A 45 2.50 15.20 3.68
CA THR A 45 2.61 14.83 5.09
C THR A 45 4.02 14.35 5.42
N ILE A 46 4.57 14.91 6.49
CA ILE A 46 5.77 14.46 7.18
C ILE A 46 5.33 14.27 8.62
N ASP A 47 5.18 13.03 9.08
CA ASP A 47 4.53 12.78 10.36
C ASP A 47 5.06 11.55 11.10
N THR A 48 4.80 11.54 12.39
CA THR A 48 5.16 10.48 13.33
C THR A 48 4.22 9.28 13.20
N VAL A 49 4.68 8.13 13.71
CA VAL A 49 3.86 6.92 13.72
C VAL A 49 2.61 7.10 14.58
N GLU A 50 2.69 7.83 15.68
CA GLU A 50 1.60 8.10 16.62
C GLU A 50 0.42 8.77 15.90
N ASN A 51 0.70 9.85 15.17
CA ASN A 51 -0.32 10.59 14.43
C ASN A 51 -0.87 9.77 13.27
N ILE A 52 0.00 9.11 12.49
CA ILE A 52 -0.43 8.28 11.37
C ILE A 52 -1.32 7.13 11.86
N ALA A 53 -1.00 6.49 12.98
CA ALA A 53 -1.77 5.40 13.55
C ALA A 53 -3.17 5.87 14.00
N HIS A 54 -3.24 7.05 14.62
CA HIS A 54 -4.50 7.68 14.98
C HIS A 54 -5.39 7.94 13.74
N TYR A 55 -4.81 8.44 12.64
CA TYR A 55 -5.55 8.63 11.37
C TYR A 55 -5.98 7.32 10.71
N ALA A 56 -5.13 6.29 10.76
CA ALA A 56 -5.42 4.99 10.18
C ALA A 56 -6.44 4.17 11.01
N GLY A 57 -6.69 4.55 12.27
CA GLY A 57 -7.54 3.78 13.18
C GLY A 57 -6.94 2.41 13.52
N ARG A 58 -5.62 2.33 13.59
CA ARG A 58 -4.84 1.09 13.83
C ARG A 58 -3.91 1.26 15.02
N ASP A 59 -3.45 0.16 15.60
CA ASP A 59 -2.46 0.21 16.67
C ASP A 59 -1.09 0.70 16.16
N GLN A 60 -0.37 1.42 17.01
CA GLN A 60 0.89 2.07 16.66
C GLN A 60 1.99 1.07 16.28
N GLU A 61 2.05 -0.09 16.93
CA GLU A 61 3.08 -1.10 16.65
C GLU A 61 2.92 -1.69 15.24
N THR A 62 1.69 -2.03 14.86
CA THR A 62 1.36 -2.48 13.51
C THR A 62 1.68 -1.40 12.49
N VAL A 63 1.25 -0.16 12.73
CA VAL A 63 1.51 0.95 11.81
C VAL A 63 3.01 1.22 11.65
N GLN A 64 3.77 1.21 12.75
CA GLN A 64 5.24 1.35 12.75
C GLN A 64 5.88 0.32 11.82
N ARG A 65 5.53 -0.95 11.99
CA ARG A 65 6.08 -2.06 11.20
C ARG A 65 5.76 -1.89 9.71
N GLU A 66 4.53 -1.53 9.36
CA GLU A 66 4.14 -1.37 7.96
C GLU A 66 4.80 -0.12 7.32
N LEU A 67 4.91 0.99 8.05
CA LEU A 67 5.64 2.19 7.62
C LEU A 67 7.12 1.89 7.38
N ASP A 68 7.77 1.16 8.27
CA ASP A 68 9.16 0.73 8.13
C ASP A 68 9.37 -0.16 6.90
N GLN A 69 8.43 -1.05 6.61
CA GLN A 69 8.50 -1.88 5.40
C GLN A 69 8.29 -1.04 4.13
N LEU A 70 7.36 -0.09 4.13
CA LEU A 70 7.16 0.82 2.99
C LEU A 70 8.39 1.71 2.76
N ALA A 71 9.05 2.16 3.84
CA ALA A 71 10.30 2.89 3.76
C ALA A 71 11.44 2.03 3.20
N THR A 72 11.58 0.80 3.70
CA THR A 72 12.56 -0.18 3.21
C THR A 72 12.37 -0.49 1.72
N ARG A 73 11.12 -0.54 1.24
CA ARG A 73 10.78 -0.77 -0.17
C ARG A 73 10.87 0.49 -1.04
N GLY A 74 11.26 1.62 -0.45
CA GLY A 74 11.52 2.90 -1.11
C GLY A 74 10.27 3.68 -1.53
N LEU A 75 9.11 3.42 -0.91
CA LEU A 75 7.92 4.25 -1.12
C LEU A 75 7.90 5.45 -0.17
N LEU A 76 8.36 5.26 1.06
CA LEU A 76 8.46 6.29 2.07
C LEU A 76 9.92 6.61 2.38
N GLU A 77 10.17 7.81 2.85
CA GLU A 77 11.40 8.19 3.53
C GLU A 77 11.16 8.13 5.03
N LYS A 78 12.12 7.56 5.76
CA LYS A 78 12.15 7.54 7.23
C LYS A 78 13.29 8.44 7.69
N THR A 79 12.96 9.50 8.41
CA THR A 79 13.93 10.53 8.82
C THR A 79 13.87 10.75 10.33
N LEU A 80 15.03 10.97 10.95
CA LEU A 80 15.11 11.43 12.34
C LEU A 80 15.09 12.97 12.36
N LEU A 81 14.02 13.56 12.88
CA LEU A 81 13.89 15.01 13.10
C LEU A 81 13.97 15.29 14.61
N GLY A 82 15.16 15.72 15.04
CA GLY A 82 15.46 15.87 16.47
C GLY A 82 15.47 14.51 17.18
N GLN A 83 14.47 14.26 18.03
CA GLN A 83 14.28 12.98 18.72
C GLN A 83 13.12 12.15 18.15
N MET A 84 12.41 12.67 17.14
CA MET A 84 11.24 12.01 16.55
C MET A 84 11.60 11.35 15.23
N VAL A 85 11.08 10.15 15.02
CA VAL A 85 11.12 9.49 13.72
C VAL A 85 9.87 9.89 12.95
N VAL A 86 10.05 10.38 11.72
CA VAL A 86 8.96 10.79 10.83
C VAL A 86 9.01 10.04 9.51
N TYR A 87 7.84 9.93 8.88
CA TYR A 87 7.64 9.31 7.59
C TYR A 87 7.07 10.30 6.60
N ALA A 88 7.61 10.29 5.37
CA ALA A 88 7.14 11.12 4.28
C ALA A 88 7.07 10.30 2.99
N LEU A 89 6.15 10.64 2.09
CA LEU A 89 6.11 10.05 0.75
C LEU A 89 7.31 10.54 -0.06
N VAL A 90 8.07 9.62 -0.68
CA VAL A 90 9.24 9.96 -1.51
C VAL A 90 8.85 10.97 -2.60
N ASP A 91 9.72 11.94 -2.87
CA ASP A 91 9.54 12.90 -3.96
C ASP A 91 9.94 12.32 -5.32
N ASN A 92 9.26 11.24 -5.71
CA ASN A 92 9.44 10.56 -7.00
C ASN A 92 8.13 10.61 -7.80
N PRO A 93 8.07 11.37 -8.91
CA PRO A 93 6.86 11.52 -9.70
C PRO A 93 6.27 10.20 -10.21
N GLN A 94 7.11 9.25 -10.59
CA GLN A 94 6.67 7.95 -11.10
C GLN A 94 6.02 7.12 -9.99
N LEU A 95 6.62 7.05 -8.81
CA LEU A 95 6.04 6.33 -7.67
C LEU A 95 4.73 6.99 -7.21
N ARG A 96 4.67 8.33 -7.21
CA ARG A 96 3.45 9.07 -6.87
C ARG A 96 2.33 8.81 -7.86
N LYS A 97 2.63 8.72 -9.16
CA LYS A 97 1.67 8.30 -10.19
C LYS A 97 1.17 6.89 -9.94
N GLN A 98 2.08 5.92 -9.72
CA GLN A 98 1.69 4.52 -9.46
C GLN A 98 0.81 4.38 -8.21
N LEU A 99 1.12 5.14 -7.14
CA LEU A 99 0.27 5.21 -5.95
C LEU A 99 -1.12 5.78 -6.29
N ALA A 100 -1.20 6.85 -7.07
CA ALA A 100 -2.46 7.44 -7.49
C ALA A 100 -3.29 6.49 -8.35
N ASP A 101 -2.65 5.77 -9.29
CA ASP A 101 -3.31 4.76 -10.11
C ASP A 101 -3.89 3.63 -9.23
N PHE A 102 -3.13 3.17 -8.23
CA PHE A 102 -3.61 2.17 -7.27
C PHE A 102 -4.79 2.65 -6.43
N VAL A 103 -4.73 3.87 -5.90
CA VAL A 103 -5.83 4.44 -5.09
C VAL A 103 -7.07 4.67 -5.95
N THR A 104 -6.88 5.14 -7.19
CA THR A 104 -7.96 5.32 -8.18
C THR A 104 -8.63 3.99 -8.52
N ALA A 105 -7.84 2.95 -8.82
CA ALA A 105 -8.36 1.61 -9.07
C ALA A 105 -9.11 1.05 -7.85
N SER A 106 -8.67 1.38 -6.63
CA SER A 106 -9.37 0.98 -5.38
C SER A 106 -10.77 1.58 -5.22
N ASN A 107 -11.16 2.57 -6.03
CA ASN A 107 -12.53 3.08 -6.06
C ASN A 107 -13.48 2.21 -6.90
N ASP A 108 -12.97 1.32 -7.77
CA ASP A 108 -13.77 0.32 -8.49
C ASP A 108 -14.15 -0.85 -7.56
N PRO A 109 -15.46 -1.15 -7.38
CA PRO A 109 -15.90 -2.33 -6.62
C PRO A 109 -15.26 -3.65 -7.06
N GLN A 110 -15.07 -3.87 -8.37
CA GLN A 110 -14.49 -5.11 -8.87
C GLN A 110 -13.03 -5.22 -8.49
N PHE A 111 -12.27 -4.13 -8.60
CA PHE A 111 -10.90 -4.09 -8.12
C PHE A 111 -10.81 -4.32 -6.61
N ARG A 112 -11.70 -3.74 -5.80
CA ARG A 112 -11.71 -3.99 -4.34
C ARG A 112 -11.90 -5.46 -3.99
N ILE A 113 -12.82 -6.15 -4.67
CA ILE A 113 -13.03 -7.59 -4.45
C ILE A 113 -11.76 -8.37 -4.78
N ARG A 114 -11.09 -8.05 -5.90
CA ARG A 114 -9.79 -8.65 -6.28
C ARG A 114 -8.72 -8.38 -5.23
N LEU A 115 -8.60 -7.15 -4.76
CA LEU A 115 -7.63 -6.75 -3.74
C LEU A 115 -7.86 -7.49 -2.41
N ILE A 116 -9.10 -7.59 -1.95
CA ILE A 116 -9.45 -8.34 -0.74
C ILE A 116 -9.07 -9.81 -0.90
N TYR A 117 -9.42 -10.41 -2.03
CA TYR A 117 -9.07 -11.81 -2.32
C TYR A 117 -7.55 -12.01 -2.29
N TYR A 118 -6.80 -11.13 -2.95
CA TYR A 118 -5.34 -11.15 -2.98
C TYR A 118 -4.73 -11.07 -1.57
N LEU A 119 -5.24 -10.17 -0.71
CA LEU A 119 -4.78 -10.02 0.67
C LEU A 119 -5.11 -11.25 1.54
N VAL A 120 -6.32 -11.81 1.39
CA VAL A 120 -6.75 -13.00 2.15
C VAL A 120 -5.97 -14.26 1.73
N LYS A 121 -5.54 -14.35 0.47
CA LYS A 121 -4.71 -15.45 -0.02
C LYS A 121 -3.21 -15.26 0.25
N GLY A 122 -2.82 -14.17 0.92
CA GLY A 122 -1.45 -13.95 1.38
C GLY A 122 -0.50 -13.47 0.28
N GLY A 123 -1.00 -12.83 -0.78
CA GLY A 123 -0.15 -12.25 -1.83
C GLY A 123 0.64 -13.25 -2.69
N HIS A 124 0.44 -14.55 -2.47
CA HIS A 124 1.07 -15.62 -3.24
C HIS A 124 0.09 -16.16 -4.29
N PHE A 125 0.55 -16.12 -5.54
CA PHE A 125 0.05 -16.96 -6.63
C PHE A 125 1.17 -17.89 -7.05
#